data_AF-A0A8J2KW95-F1
#
_entry.id   AF-A0A8J2KW95-F1
#
_cell.length_a   1.000
_cell.length_b   1.000
_cell.length_c   1.000
_cell.angle_alpha   90.00
_cell.angle_beta   90.00
_cell.angle_gamma   90.00
#
_symmetry.space_group_name_H-M   'P 1'
#
loop_
_entity.id
_entity.type
_entity.pdbx_description
1 polymer ?
#
loop_
_entity_poly.entity_id
_entity_poly.type
_entity_poly.pdbx_seq_one_letter_code
_entity_poly.pdbx_strand_id
1 'polypeptide(L)'
;VVKMVYNQPSEMMGIPTLRFGFSPDLFGSVKEYPENQCYCQDTWEYCQKGGVVSLAPCIGGAPVFASRPHFMGAHKDFIDGVVGMTPHGDYSSYADIEPHIGLPIKATLRIQINVELEPYESMPSFASVPHVMFPLLWLEEA
;
A
#
# COMPACT_ATOMS: atom_id res chain seq x y z
N VAL A 1 12.87 5.36 2.14
CA VAL A 1 13.19 4.12 2.91
C VAL A 1 11.91 3.67 3.60
N VAL A 2 11.51 2.41 3.42
CA VAL A 2 10.33 1.84 4.11
C VAL A 2 10.69 1.57 5.57
N LYS A 3 9.93 2.15 6.50
CA LYS A 3 10.18 2.05 7.94
C LYS A 3 9.12 1.16 8.58
N MET A 4 9.54 0.40 9.60
CA MET A 4 8.63 -0.31 10.48
C MET A 4 8.69 0.31 11.88
N VAL A 5 7.54 0.44 12.52
CA VAL A 5 7.37 1.05 13.84
C VAL A 5 6.85 0.02 14.82
N TYR A 6 7.30 0.11 16.07
CA TYR A 6 6.82 -0.76 17.13
C TYR A 6 5.32 -0.50 17.38
N ASN A 7 4.54 -1.58 17.44
CA ASN A 7 3.12 -1.53 17.75
C ASN A 7 2.86 -1.97 19.19
N GLN A 8 3.25 -3.20 19.55
CA GLN A 8 2.86 -3.85 20.80
C GLN A 8 3.72 -5.09 21.12
N PRO A 9 3.72 -5.60 22.36
CA PRO A 9 4.31 -6.90 22.68
C PRO A 9 3.51 -8.03 22.02
N SER A 10 4.18 -9.14 21.71
CA SER A 10 3.58 -10.34 21.13
C SER A 10 4.29 -11.60 21.66
N GLU A 11 3.73 -12.76 21.37
CA GLU A 11 4.35 -14.05 21.68
C GLU A 11 4.12 -15.01 20.51
N MET A 12 5.18 -15.69 20.08
CA MET A 12 5.13 -16.66 18.99
C MET A 12 5.77 -17.97 19.45
N MET A 13 4.98 -19.05 19.50
CA MET A 13 5.46 -20.37 19.94
C MET A 13 6.11 -20.37 21.33
N GLY A 14 5.62 -19.53 22.26
CA GLY A 14 6.19 -19.38 23.60
C GLY A 14 7.44 -18.50 23.67
N ILE A 15 7.86 -17.89 22.55
CA ILE A 15 8.97 -16.94 22.49
C ILE A 15 8.38 -15.52 22.57
N PRO A 16 8.76 -14.69 23.55
CA PRO A 16 8.37 -13.29 23.61
C PRO A 16 8.93 -12.51 22.41
N THR A 17 8.08 -11.76 21.73
CA THR A 17 8.43 -10.96 20.55
C THR A 17 7.87 -9.54 20.66
N LEU A 18 8.38 -8.63 19.83
CA LEU A 18 7.84 -7.29 19.64
C LEU A 18 7.23 -7.21 18.24
N ARG A 19 5.97 -6.78 18.15
CA ARG A 19 5.29 -6.61 16.87
C ARG A 19 5.60 -5.24 16.30
N PHE A 20 6.06 -5.22 15.05
CA PHE A 20 6.28 -4.01 14.26
C PHE A 20 5.32 -4.00 13.07
N GLY A 21 4.75 -2.83 12.75
CA GLY A 21 3.97 -2.60 11.53
C GLY A 21 4.65 -1.59 10.61
N PHE A 22 4.16 -1.45 9.39
CA PHE A 22 4.61 -0.34 8.54
C PHE A 22 4.30 1.01 9.19
N SER A 23 5.21 1.95 9.01
CA SER A 23 5.01 3.31 9.50
C SER A 23 3.82 3.98 8.78
N PRO A 24 3.01 4.79 9.49
CA PRO A 24 1.84 5.44 8.89
C PRO A 24 2.15 6.32 7.66
N ASP A 25 3.36 6.91 7.61
CA ASP A 25 3.82 7.71 6.48
C ASP A 25 3.98 6.91 5.18
N LEU A 26 4.15 5.59 5.23
CA LEU A 26 4.44 4.79 4.02
C LEU A 26 3.41 4.97 2.90
N PHE A 27 2.13 4.98 3.26
CA PHE A 27 1.03 5.22 2.32
C PHE A 27 0.39 6.59 2.58
N GLY A 28 1.01 7.44 3.39
CA GLY A 28 0.47 8.72 3.81
C GLY A 28 0.41 9.75 2.69
N SER A 29 -0.59 10.64 2.73
CA SER A 29 -0.68 11.76 1.79
C SER A 29 0.37 12.84 2.10
N VAL A 30 0.74 13.65 1.12
CA VAL A 30 1.63 14.81 1.34
C VAL A 30 1.02 15.91 2.22
N LYS A 31 -0.31 15.89 2.41
CA LYS A 31 -1.00 16.82 3.31
C LYS A 31 -0.75 16.47 4.77
N GLU A 32 -0.64 15.18 5.06
CA GLU A 32 -0.40 14.66 6.41
C GLU A 32 1.10 14.46 6.67
N TYR A 33 1.84 14.03 5.65
CA TYR A 33 3.27 13.72 5.69
C TYR A 33 4.01 14.49 4.57
N PRO A 34 4.36 15.77 4.76
CA PRO A 34 5.03 16.59 3.75
C PRO A 34 6.34 15.99 3.21
N GLU A 35 7.02 15.16 4.01
CA GLU A 35 8.23 14.44 3.61
C GLU A 35 8.01 13.48 2.43
N ASN A 36 6.76 13.06 2.17
CA ASN A 36 6.43 12.19 1.05
C ASN A 36 6.45 12.89 -0.30
N GLN A 37 6.60 14.23 -0.34
CA GLN A 37 6.66 15.00 -1.57
C GLN A 37 7.67 14.44 -2.59
N CYS A 38 8.77 13.86 -2.12
CA CYS A 38 9.80 13.28 -2.99
C CYS A 38 9.34 12.01 -3.74
N TYR A 39 8.27 11.36 -3.30
CA TYR A 39 7.69 10.17 -3.97
C TYR A 39 6.62 10.53 -5.01
N CYS A 40 6.29 11.81 -5.18
CA CYS A 40 5.07 12.26 -5.86
C CYS A 40 5.22 12.66 -7.32
N GLN A 41 6.36 12.38 -7.95
CA GLN A 41 6.80 12.84 -9.27
C GLN A 41 5.65 13.16 -10.25
N ASP A 42 5.21 12.18 -11.04
CA ASP A 42 4.11 12.35 -12.00
C ASP A 42 2.75 11.98 -11.39
N THR A 43 2.69 11.77 -10.07
CA THR A 43 1.51 11.23 -9.36
C THR A 43 0.99 12.22 -8.31
N TRP A 44 1.10 13.52 -8.59
CA TRP A 44 0.79 14.58 -7.63
C TRP A 44 -0.66 14.51 -7.12
N GLU A 45 -1.62 14.18 -7.99
CA GLU A 45 -3.02 14.01 -7.60
C GLU A 45 -3.17 12.92 -6.53
N TYR A 46 -2.58 11.75 -6.77
CA TYR A 46 -2.66 10.60 -5.86
C TYR A 46 -1.94 10.84 -4.54
N CYS A 47 -0.80 11.53 -4.59
CA CYS A 47 -0.07 11.92 -3.41
C CYS A 47 -0.85 12.83 -2.46
N GLN A 48 -1.78 13.64 -2.98
CA GLN A 48 -2.65 14.46 -2.12
C GLN A 48 -3.75 13.67 -1.42
N LYS A 49 -4.14 12.52 -1.99
CA LYS A 49 -5.21 11.65 -1.48
C LYS A 49 -4.66 10.64 -0.46
N GLY A 50 -3.49 10.05 -0.73
CA GLY A 50 -2.87 9.04 0.14
C GLY A 50 -3.54 7.66 0.05
N GLY A 51 -2.79 6.61 0.40
CA GLY A 51 -3.23 5.21 0.37
C GLY A 51 -2.63 4.37 -0.74
N VAL A 52 -1.92 4.99 -1.68
CA VAL A 52 -1.26 4.35 -2.81
C VAL A 52 0.15 4.91 -2.98
N VAL A 53 1.07 4.08 -3.46
CA VAL A 53 2.47 4.45 -3.77
C VAL A 53 2.77 4.03 -5.20
N SER A 54 3.31 4.94 -6.01
CA SER A 54 3.71 4.62 -7.38
C SER A 54 4.91 3.68 -7.40
N LEU A 55 4.81 2.63 -8.20
CA LEU A 55 5.91 1.72 -8.51
C LEU A 55 6.55 2.02 -9.87
N ALA A 56 6.05 3.02 -10.61
CA ALA A 56 6.49 3.34 -11.97
C ALA A 56 8.03 3.47 -12.10
N PRO A 57 8.76 4.13 -11.18
CA PRO A 57 10.23 4.21 -11.25
C PRO A 57 10.94 2.84 -11.18
N CYS A 58 10.30 1.84 -10.58
CA CYS A 58 10.86 0.50 -10.39
C CYS A 58 10.60 -0.45 -11.56
N ILE A 59 9.58 -0.19 -12.37
CA ILE A 59 9.07 -1.14 -13.39
C ILE A 59 9.03 -0.54 -14.81
N GLY A 60 9.94 0.39 -15.10
CA GLY A 60 10.09 0.95 -16.44
C GLY A 60 8.97 1.92 -16.84
N GLY A 61 8.39 2.64 -15.89
CA GLY A 61 7.39 3.68 -16.15
C GLY A 61 5.95 3.18 -16.27
N ALA A 62 5.69 1.88 -16.09
CA ALA A 62 4.33 1.37 -16.12
C ALA A 62 3.49 1.94 -14.96
N PRO A 63 2.20 2.26 -15.18
CA PRO A 63 1.33 2.98 -14.22
C PRO A 63 0.80 2.04 -13.12
N VAL A 64 1.70 1.37 -12.41
CA VAL A 64 1.39 0.41 -11.35
C VAL A 64 1.60 1.05 -9.99
N PHE A 65 0.69 0.77 -9.06
CA PHE A 65 0.67 1.32 -7.73
C PHE A 65 0.53 0.21 -6.67
N ALA A 66 1.26 0.35 -5.58
CA ALA A 66 1.09 -0.47 -4.39
C ALA A 66 0.11 0.19 -3.40
N SER A 67 -0.72 -0.61 -2.75
CA SER A 67 -1.57 -0.18 -1.64
C SER A 67 -1.70 -1.29 -0.60
N ARG A 68 -2.43 -1.02 0.50
CA ARG A 68 -2.91 -2.06 1.40
C ARG A 68 -4.11 -2.78 0.75
N PRO A 69 -4.33 -4.07 1.01
CA PRO A 69 -5.47 -4.81 0.46
C PRO A 69 -6.81 -4.10 0.67
N HIS A 70 -7.66 -4.18 -0.34
CA HIS A 70 -8.95 -3.50 -0.46
C HIS A 70 -8.86 -1.98 -0.21
N PHE A 71 -7.71 -1.36 -0.51
CA PHE A 71 -7.45 0.05 -0.24
C PHE A 71 -7.64 0.44 1.23
N MET A 72 -7.35 -0.47 2.16
CA MET A 72 -7.48 -0.21 3.59
C MET A 72 -6.64 1.00 4.03
N GLY A 73 -7.30 2.01 4.61
CA GLY A 73 -6.64 3.26 5.04
C GLY A 73 -6.28 4.21 3.90
N ALA A 74 -6.78 3.98 2.68
CA ALA A 74 -6.64 4.90 1.56
C ALA A 74 -7.77 5.94 1.53
N HIS A 75 -7.59 6.98 0.71
CA HIS A 75 -8.65 7.94 0.42
C HIS A 75 -9.90 7.25 -0.16
N LYS A 76 -11.09 7.74 0.20
CA LYS A 76 -12.39 7.17 -0.21
C LYS A 76 -12.52 7.01 -1.73
N ASP A 77 -11.92 7.91 -2.52
CA ASP A 77 -12.02 7.86 -3.99
C ASP A 77 -11.44 6.55 -4.57
N PHE A 78 -10.43 5.95 -3.90
CA PHE A 78 -9.88 4.66 -4.32
C PHE A 78 -10.80 3.49 -3.94
N ILE A 79 -11.47 3.58 -2.80
CA ILE A 79 -12.39 2.56 -2.29
C ILE A 79 -13.69 2.56 -3.11
N ASP A 80 -14.26 3.75 -3.31
CA ASP A 80 -15.55 3.96 -3.99
C ASP A 80 -15.43 3.86 -5.52
N GLY A 81 -14.22 3.99 -6.07
CA GLY A 81 -13.96 3.91 -7.50
C GLY A 81 -14.14 2.52 -8.10
N VAL A 82 -14.12 1.46 -7.28
CA VAL A 82 -14.26 0.07 -7.75
C VAL A 82 -15.22 -0.70 -6.84
N VAL A 83 -16.23 -1.33 -7.46
CA VAL A 83 -17.19 -2.18 -6.75
C VAL A 83 -16.49 -3.43 -6.18
N GLY A 84 -16.77 -3.76 -4.92
CA GLY A 84 -16.26 -4.97 -4.26
C GLY A 84 -15.10 -4.74 -3.29
N MET A 85 -14.69 -3.49 -3.05
CA MET A 85 -13.71 -3.16 -2.02
C MET A 85 -14.32 -3.29 -0.61
N THR A 86 -13.61 -3.95 0.31
CA THR A 86 -14.03 -4.16 1.70
C THR A 86 -12.88 -3.83 2.65
N PRO A 87 -12.62 -2.55 2.96
CA PRO A 87 -11.42 -2.09 3.67
C PRO A 87 -11.40 -2.37 5.19
N HIS A 88 -12.18 -3.33 5.68
CA HIS A 88 -12.41 -3.56 7.12
C HIS A 88 -11.78 -4.85 7.66
N GLY A 89 -11.05 -5.60 6.84
CA GLY A 89 -10.32 -6.81 7.28
C GLY A 89 -9.00 -6.49 7.98
N ASP A 90 -8.36 -7.51 8.55
CA ASP A 90 -6.99 -7.39 9.06
C ASP A 90 -5.98 -7.50 7.90
N TYR A 91 -5.84 -6.39 7.16
CA TYR A 91 -4.93 -6.28 6.02
C TYR A 91 -3.60 -5.60 6.38
N SER A 92 -3.25 -5.62 7.66
CA SER A 92 -2.00 -5.02 8.12
C SER A 92 -0.83 -5.94 7.84
N SER A 93 0.26 -5.37 7.32
CA SER A 93 1.55 -6.04 7.31
C SER A 93 2.24 -5.86 8.64
N TYR A 94 2.90 -6.90 9.14
CA TYR A 94 3.60 -6.86 10.42
C TYR A 94 4.77 -7.84 10.47
N ALA A 95 5.69 -7.61 11.41
CA ALA A 95 6.75 -8.54 11.77
C ALA A 95 6.85 -8.67 13.29
N ASP A 96 6.90 -9.90 13.78
CA ASP A 96 7.12 -10.25 15.18
C ASP A 96 8.61 -10.61 15.36
N ILE A 97 9.34 -9.76 16.06
CA ILE A 97 10.80 -9.83 16.18
C ILE A 97 11.18 -10.16 17.62
N GLU A 98 12.05 -11.15 17.80
CA GLU A 98 12.65 -11.48 19.10
C GLU A 98 13.64 -10.36 19.50
N PRO A 99 13.47 -9.74 20.67
CA PRO A 99 14.16 -8.49 21.01
C PRO A 99 15.64 -8.63 21.39
N HIS A 100 16.12 -9.81 21.82
CA HIS A 100 17.50 -9.97 22.28
C HIS A 100 18.50 -10.14 21.12
N ILE A 101 18.11 -10.89 20.08
CA ILE A 101 18.97 -11.14 18.91
C ILE A 101 18.44 -10.53 17.61
N GLY A 102 17.23 -9.96 17.62
CA GLY A 102 16.64 -9.29 16.44
C GLY A 102 16.12 -10.25 15.38
N LEU A 103 15.84 -11.50 15.73
CA LEU A 103 15.36 -12.52 14.79
C LEU A 103 13.86 -12.33 14.48
N PRO A 104 13.44 -12.14 13.23
CA PRO A 104 12.02 -12.18 12.87
C PRO A 104 11.50 -13.62 13.01
N ILE A 105 10.61 -13.86 13.98
CA ILE A 105 9.99 -15.17 14.21
C ILE A 105 8.81 -15.38 13.26
N LYS A 106 8.08 -14.30 12.94
CA LYS A 106 7.01 -14.29 11.96
C LYS A 106 7.00 -12.94 11.24
N ALA A 107 6.79 -12.95 9.93
CA ALA A 107 6.50 -11.75 9.18
C ALA A 107 5.31 -12.05 8.27
N THR A 108 4.40 -11.10 8.14
CA THR A 108 3.28 -11.20 7.21
C THR A 108 3.24 -9.92 6.40
N LEU A 109 3.54 -10.04 5.11
CA LEU A 109 3.48 -8.95 4.15
C LEU A 109 2.18 -9.06 3.35
N ARG A 110 1.35 -8.03 3.44
CA ARG A 110 0.09 -7.89 2.71
C ARG A 110 0.13 -6.64 1.87
N ILE A 111 0.10 -6.82 0.56
CA ILE A 111 0.18 -5.72 -0.40
C ILE A 111 -0.79 -5.96 -1.55
N GLN A 112 -1.34 -4.89 -2.09
CA GLN A 112 -2.19 -4.90 -3.26
C GLN A 112 -1.51 -4.19 -4.41
N ILE A 113 -1.60 -4.81 -5.59
CA ILE A 113 -1.08 -4.29 -6.85
C ILE A 113 -2.26 -3.73 -7.64
N ASN A 114 -2.12 -2.49 -8.05
CA ASN A 114 -3.14 -1.73 -8.77
C ASN A 114 -2.55 -1.14 -10.05
N VAL A 115 -3.40 -0.88 -11.02
CA VAL A 115 -3.06 -0.17 -12.25
C VAL A 115 -3.96 1.05 -12.36
N GLU A 116 -3.38 2.20 -12.67
CA GLU A 116 -4.17 3.35 -13.07
C GLU A 116 -4.75 3.08 -14.47
N LEU A 117 -6.07 3.03 -14.54
CA LEU A 117 -6.81 3.03 -15.80
C LEU A 117 -7.21 4.46 -16.10
N GLU A 118 -6.91 4.93 -17.31
CA GLU A 118 -7.36 6.21 -17.82
C GLU A 118 -7.81 6.08 -19.28
N PRO A 119 -8.74 6.93 -19.75
CA PRO A 119 -9.12 6.96 -21.16
C PRO A 119 -7.90 7.23 -22.06
N TYR A 120 -7.71 6.40 -23.09
CA TYR A 120 -6.63 6.59 -24.05
C TYR A 120 -7.13 6.53 -25.49
N GLU A 121 -7.30 7.70 -26.13
CA GLU A 121 -7.94 7.83 -27.44
C GLU A 121 -7.26 7.01 -28.55
N SER A 122 -5.94 6.87 -28.49
CA SER A 122 -5.19 6.15 -29.53
C SER A 122 -5.32 4.62 -29.43
N MET A 123 -5.93 4.10 -28.36
CA MET A 123 -6.28 2.70 -28.20
C MET A 123 -7.80 2.55 -28.03
N PRO A 124 -8.55 2.15 -29.07
CA PRO A 124 -10.01 2.12 -29.03
C PRO A 124 -10.62 1.31 -27.87
N SER A 125 -9.95 0.24 -27.43
CA SER A 125 -10.38 -0.57 -26.28
C SER A 125 -10.25 0.17 -24.92
N PHE A 126 -9.44 1.22 -24.85
CA PHE A 126 -9.25 2.08 -23.68
C PHE A 126 -9.91 3.46 -23.85
N ALA A 127 -10.56 3.76 -24.98
CA ALA A 127 -11.15 5.08 -25.20
C ALA A 127 -12.31 5.41 -24.23
N SER A 128 -12.90 4.40 -23.60
CA SER A 128 -14.09 4.54 -22.73
C SER A 128 -13.94 3.84 -21.36
N VAL A 129 -12.71 3.54 -20.94
CA VAL A 129 -12.47 3.06 -19.57
C VAL A 129 -12.63 4.22 -18.58
N PRO A 130 -13.12 3.97 -17.36
CA PRO A 130 -13.17 5.01 -16.34
C PRO A 130 -11.76 5.37 -15.85
N HIS A 131 -11.57 6.61 -15.41
CA HIS A 131 -10.33 7.01 -14.73
C HIS A 131 -10.37 6.53 -13.27
N VAL A 132 -9.70 5.43 -12.96
CA VAL A 132 -9.75 4.76 -11.65
C VAL A 132 -8.44 4.05 -11.32
N MET A 133 -8.18 3.87 -10.02
CA MET A 133 -7.13 2.98 -9.53
C MET A 133 -7.68 1.55 -9.47
N PHE A 134 -7.41 0.75 -10.50
CA PHE A 134 -7.99 -0.57 -10.66
C PHE A 134 -7.16 -1.65 -9.93
N PRO A 135 -7.71 -2.37 -8.95
CA PRO A 135 -7.00 -3.42 -8.23
C PRO A 135 -6.89 -4.68 -9.10
N LEU A 136 -5.67 -5.17 -9.30
CA LEU A 136 -5.43 -6.42 -10.04
C LEU A 136 -5.47 -7.63 -9.12
N LEU A 137 -4.69 -7.59 -8.06
CA LEU A 137 -4.56 -8.65 -7.07
C LEU A 137 -4.01 -8.08 -5.77
N TRP A 138 -4.26 -8.79 -4.68
CA TRP A 138 -3.49 -8.63 -3.45
C TRP A 138 -2.88 -9.97 -3.08
N LEU A 139 -1.75 -9.92 -2.39
CA LEU A 139 -0.99 -11.09 -1.99
C LEU A 139 -0.65 -11.02 -0.51
N GLU A 140 -0.54 -12.19 0.09
CA GLU A 140 -0.03 -12.41 1.44
C GLU A 140 1.19 -13.32 1.34
N GLU A 141 2.31 -12.84 1.85
CA GLU A 141 3.52 -13.64 2.10
C GLU A 141 3.68 -13.77 3.61
N ALA A 142 3.68 -15.00 4.12
CA ALA A 142 3.60 -15.32 5.55
C ALA A 142 4.58 -16.43 5.96
#